data_AF-A0A495FCP3-F1
#
_entry.id   AF-A0A495FCP3-F1
#
_cell.length_a   1.000
_cell.length_b   1.000
_cell.length_c   1.000
_cell.angle_alpha   90.00
_cell.angle_beta   90.00
_cell.angle_gamma   90.00
#
_symmetry.space_group_name_H-M   'P 1'
#
loop_
_entity.id
_entity.type
_entity.pdbx_description
1 polymer ?
#
loop_
_entity_poly.entity_id
_entity_poly.type
_entity_poly.pdbx_seq_one_letter_code
_entity_poly.pdbx_strand_id
1 'polypeptide(L)' 'MATDPNEHPAHKVPETYPLPPGDLPPSTETPTIPPQPQLPQSGPDYVGEIEDEGADPVGPSPRTRFLPIADVP' A
#
# COMPACT_ATOMS: atom_id res chain seq x y z
N MET A 1 -39.32 50.40 -10.92
CA MET A 1 -38.54 50.36 -12.18
C MET A 1 -38.27 48.90 -12.46
N ALA A 2 -38.72 48.37 -13.58
CA ALA A 2 -38.43 46.98 -13.96
C ALA A 2 -37.00 46.96 -14.54
N THR A 3 -36.12 46.12 -13.98
CA THR A 3 -34.82 45.83 -14.58
C THR A 3 -35.05 45.15 -15.92
N ASP A 4 -34.31 45.56 -16.96
CA ASP A 4 -34.35 44.92 -18.26
C ASP A 4 -34.19 43.40 -18.08
N PRO A 5 -35.11 42.57 -18.61
CA PRO A 5 -34.99 41.12 -18.54
C PRO A 5 -33.64 40.60 -19.02
N ASN A 6 -32.99 41.29 -19.97
CA ASN A 6 -31.66 40.92 -20.48
C ASN A 6 -30.51 41.22 -19.50
N GLU A 7 -30.72 42.13 -18.55
CA GLU A 7 -29.76 42.44 -17.49
C GLU A 7 -29.88 41.47 -16.30
N HIS A 8 -30.82 40.53 -16.34
CA HIS A 8 -30.98 39.55 -15.28
C HIS A 8 -29.75 38.62 -15.24
N PRO A 9 -29.12 38.38 -14.07
CA PRO A 9 -27.90 37.58 -13.95
C PRO A 9 -27.98 36.18 -14.56
N ALA A 10 -29.19 35.61 -14.66
CA ALA A 10 -29.43 34.32 -15.31
C ALA A 10 -29.14 34.30 -16.82
N HIS A 11 -29.05 35.46 -17.48
CA HIS A 11 -28.69 35.59 -18.90
C HIS A 11 -27.22 35.97 -19.11
N LYS A 12 -26.43 36.10 -18.04
CA LYS A 12 -24.97 36.30 -18.15
C LYS A 12 -24.35 35.00 -18.65
N VAL A 13 -23.94 34.99 -19.92
CA VAL A 13 -23.06 33.95 -20.45
C VAL A 13 -21.71 34.10 -19.75
N PRO A 14 -21.11 33.02 -19.21
CA PRO A 14 -19.76 33.08 -18.68
C PRO A 14 -18.79 33.63 -19.74
N GLU A 15 -17.97 34.61 -19.36
CA GLU A 15 -16.97 35.21 -20.26
C GLU A 15 -15.90 34.20 -20.69
N THR A 16 -15.75 33.12 -19.93
CA THR A 16 -14.79 32.04 -20.20
C THR A 16 -15.50 30.70 -20.27
N TYR A 17 -15.10 29.90 -21.25
CA TYR A 17 -15.47 28.49 -21.31
C TYR A 17 -14.60 27.70 -20.33
N PRO A 18 -15.13 26.66 -19.67
CA PRO A 18 -14.29 25.75 -18.90
C PRO A 18 -13.24 25.13 -19.82
N LEU A 19 -12.00 25.05 -19.33
CA LEU A 19 -10.91 24.39 -20.04
C LEU A 19 -11.25 22.90 -20.26
N PRO A 20 -10.83 22.31 -21.39
CA PRO A 20 -11.03 20.88 -21.60
C PRO A 20 -10.27 20.07 -20.54
N PRO A 21 -10.74 18.86 -20.20
CA PRO A 21 -10.02 17.98 -19.28
C PRO A 21 -8.58 17.76 -19.77
N GLY A 22 -7.59 18.03 -18.92
CA GLY A 22 -6.17 17.83 -19.24
C GLY A 22 -5.40 19.07 -19.69
N ASP A 23 -6.08 20.19 -20.01
CA ASP A 23 -5.42 21.50 -20.24
C ASP A 23 -5.16 22.29 -18.95
N LEU A 24 -5.54 21.72 -17.79
CA LEU A 24 -5.21 22.30 -16.51
C LEU A 24 -3.72 22.05 -16.18
N PRO A 25 -3.01 23.06 -15.65
CA PRO A 25 -1.65 22.83 -15.16
C PRO A 25 -1.66 21.79 -14.04
N PRO A 26 -0.53 21.08 -13.82
CA PRO A 26 -0.43 20.16 -12.70
C PRO A 26 -0.71 20.90 -11.39
N SER A 27 -1.44 20.24 -10.48
CA SER A 27 -1.69 20.79 -9.15
C SER A 27 -0.38 21.02 -8.41
N THR A 28 -0.19 22.22 -7.88
CA THR A 28 0.97 22.58 -7.04
C THR A 28 0.72 22.29 -5.56
N GLU A 29 -0.50 21.87 -5.21
CA GLU A 29 -0.88 21.52 -3.85
C GLU A 29 -0.14 20.25 -3.41
N THR A 30 0.57 20.34 -2.29
CA THR A 30 1.17 19.16 -1.66
C THR A 30 0.06 18.30 -1.06
N PRO A 31 -0.04 17.02 -1.42
CA PRO A 31 -1.03 16.13 -0.83
C PRO A 31 -0.81 16.06 0.67
N THR A 32 -1.85 16.36 1.45
CA THR A 32 -1.82 16.17 2.90
C THR A 32 -1.98 14.69 3.20
N ILE A 33 -0.92 14.04 3.66
CA ILE A 33 -0.96 12.65 4.12
C ILE A 33 -1.32 12.66 5.61
N PRO A 34 -2.40 11.98 6.04
CA PRO A 34 -2.74 11.89 7.45
C PRO A 34 -1.68 11.04 8.21
N PRO A 35 -1.43 11.32 9.49
CA PRO A 35 -0.52 10.50 10.28
C PRO A 35 -1.04 9.06 10.38
N GLN A 36 -0.17 8.08 10.10
CA GLN A 36 -0.52 6.68 10.35
C GLN A 36 -0.46 6.37 11.85
N PRO A 37 -1.37 5.53 12.37
CA PRO A 37 -1.28 5.02 13.73
C PRO A 37 0.05 4.32 13.96
N GLN A 38 0.73 4.64 15.06
CA GLN A 38 1.93 3.92 15.46
C GLN A 38 1.53 2.57 16.06
N LEU A 39 1.92 1.49 15.41
CA LEU A 39 1.85 0.16 16.01
C LEU A 39 2.94 0.03 17.09
N PRO A 40 2.67 -0.59 18.24
CA PRO A 40 3.70 -0.93 19.21
C PRO A 40 4.80 -1.75 18.51
N GLN A 41 6.05 -1.29 18.60
CA GLN A 41 7.18 -2.00 17.99
C GLN A 41 7.59 -3.26 18.76
N SER A 42 7.03 -3.47 19.95
CA SER A 42 7.31 -4.62 20.81
C SER A 42 6.03 -5.43 21.02
N GLY A 43 5.73 -6.32 20.07
CA GLY A 43 4.97 -7.52 20.38
C GLY A 43 5.86 -8.54 21.10
N PRO A 44 5.32 -9.64 21.64
CA PRO A 44 6.16 -10.73 22.14
C PRO A 44 7.10 -11.17 21.01
N ASP A 45 8.37 -11.44 21.36
CA ASP A 45 9.30 -12.06 20.43
C ASP A 45 8.70 -13.40 20.00
N TYR A 46 8.19 -13.47 18.78
CA TYR A 46 7.72 -14.72 18.22
C TYR A 46 8.96 -15.61 18.02
N VAL A 47 9.17 -16.58 18.90
CA VAL A 47 10.32 -17.49 18.88
C VAL A 47 10.20 -18.57 17.78
N GLY A 48 9.13 -18.55 16.99
CA GLY A 48 8.84 -19.61 16.03
C GLY A 48 8.32 -20.88 16.72
N GLU A 49 7.63 -21.70 15.96
CA GLU A 49 7.42 -23.10 16.31
C GLU A 49 8.69 -23.88 15.96
N ILE A 50 9.16 -24.74 16.86
CA ILE A 50 10.27 -25.65 16.58
C ILE A 50 9.65 -26.81 15.80
N GLU A 51 10.01 -26.93 14.51
CA GLU A 51 9.64 -28.11 13.72
C GLU A 51 10.31 -29.35 14.32
N ASP A 52 9.48 -30.29 14.78
CA ASP A 52 9.94 -31.63 15.16
C ASP A 52 10.09 -32.50 13.91
N GLU A 53 11.25 -32.40 13.27
CA GLU A 53 11.62 -33.19 12.09
C GLU A 53 11.62 -34.71 12.38
N GLY A 54 11.60 -35.12 13.66
CA GLY A 54 11.46 -36.51 14.08
C GLY A 54 10.02 -37.03 14.09
N ALA A 55 9.04 -36.12 14.02
CA ALA A 55 7.62 -36.45 13.87
C ALA A 55 7.20 -36.61 12.40
N ASP A 56 8.09 -36.32 11.44
CA ASP A 56 7.82 -36.54 10.02
C ASP A 56 7.89 -38.06 9.70
N PRO A 57 6.74 -38.72 9.38
CA PRO A 57 6.70 -40.14 9.08
C PRO A 57 7.48 -40.52 7.81
N VAL A 58 7.91 -39.53 7.01
CA VAL A 58 8.66 -39.74 5.77
C VAL A 58 10.12 -40.13 6.05
N GLY A 59 10.61 -39.91 7.28
CA GLY A 59 11.95 -40.32 7.71
C GLY A 59 13.08 -39.58 6.97
N PRO A 60 14.36 -39.84 7.34
CA PRO A 60 15.49 -39.13 6.73
C PRO A 60 15.57 -39.41 5.23
N SER A 61 15.70 -38.34 4.45
CA SER A 61 15.86 -38.40 2.99
C SER A 61 17.00 -39.35 2.58
N PRO A 62 16.87 -40.14 1.49
CA PRO A 62 17.88 -41.12 1.08
C PRO A 62 19.31 -40.58 0.87
N ARG A 63 19.46 -39.26 0.75
CA ARG A 63 20.74 -38.57 0.60
C ARG A 63 21.56 -38.50 1.90
N THR A 64 20.93 -38.58 3.08
CA THR A 64 21.65 -38.53 4.37
C THR A 64 22.23 -39.88 4.79
N ARG A 65 21.77 -41.01 4.19
CA ARG A 65 22.34 -42.36 4.44
C ARG A 65 23.77 -42.56 3.95
N PHE A 66 24.32 -41.65 3.13
CA PHE A 66 25.62 -41.82 2.49
C PHE A 66 26.67 -40.79 2.92
N LEU A 67 26.46 -40.01 3.99
CA LEU A 67 27.57 -39.27 4.57
C LEU A 67 28.37 -40.25 5.45
N PRO A 68 29.62 -40.60 5.08
CA PRO A 68 30.49 -41.25 6.04
C PRO A 68 30.73 -40.23 7.15
N ILE A 69 30.29 -40.55 8.36
CA ILE A 69 30.83 -39.92 9.55
C ILE A 69 32.29 -40.35 9.56
N ALA A 70 33.16 -39.46 9.10
CA ALA A 70 34.57 -39.58 9.29
C ALA A 70 34.80 -39.64 10.80
N ASP A 71 35.13 -40.84 11.27
CA ASP A 71 35.71 -41.05 12.59
C ASP A 71 37.06 -40.31 12.61
N VAL A 72 37.15 -39.24 13.39
CA VAL A 72 38.36 -38.44 13.60
C VAL A 72 38.35 -37.99 15.07
N PRO A 73 39.45 -38.20 15.81
CA PRO A 73 39.52 -38.99 17.06
C PRO A 73 39.09 -38.30 18.35
#